data_AF-A0AAW3YZI9-F1
#
_entry.id   AF-A0AAW3YZI9-F1
#
_cell.length_a   1.000
_cell.length_b   1.000
_cell.length_c   1.000
_cell.angle_alpha   90.00
_cell.angle_beta   90.00
_cell.angle_gamma   90.00
#
_symmetry.space_group_name_H-M   'P 1'
#
loop_
_entity.id
_entity.type
_entity.pdbx_description
1 polymer ?
#
loop_
_entity_poly.entity_id
_entity_poly.type
_entity_poly.pdbx_seq_one_letter_code
_entity_poly.pdbx_strand_id
1 'polypeptide(L)'
;MSYQALYRTWRPQKFEDVVGQKHVTKTLQNALLQEKVSHAYLFSGPRGTGKTTIAKVFAKAINCEHAPVAEPCNECPSCLGITQGSISDVLEIDAAS
;
A
#
# COMPACT_ATOMS: atom_id res chain seq x y z
N MET A 1 10.92 17.84 15.29
CA MET A 1 10.26 17.25 14.11
C MET A 1 10.78 17.96 12.87
N SER A 2 11.44 17.24 11.97
CA SER A 2 11.82 17.77 10.66
C SER A 2 10.56 18.06 9.84
N TYR A 3 10.51 19.21 9.16
CA TYR A 3 9.44 19.54 8.22
C TYR A 3 9.31 18.43 7.16
N GLN A 4 8.13 17.82 7.05
CA GLN A 4 7.78 16.91 5.97
C GLN A 4 6.84 17.61 4.98
N ALA A 5 7.07 17.39 3.69
CA ALA A 5 6.17 17.87 2.65
C ALA A 5 4.79 17.21 2.80
N LEU A 6 3.72 18.01 2.62
CA LEU A 6 2.33 17.58 2.82
C LEU A 6 1.98 16.30 2.07
N TYR A 7 2.45 16.13 0.83
CA TYR A 7 2.14 14.93 0.04
C TYR A 7 2.77 13.64 0.61
N ARG A 8 3.81 13.75 1.45
CA ARG A 8 4.38 12.61 2.17
C ARG A 8 3.61 12.34 3.46
N THR A 9 3.25 13.39 4.19
CA THR A 9 2.48 13.31 5.43
C THR A 9 1.08 12.75 5.21
N TRP A 10 0.42 13.14 4.12
CA TRP A 10 -0.95 12.74 3.78
C TRP A 10 -1.02 11.59 2.78
N ARG A 11 0.06 10.80 2.65
CA ARG A 11 0.04 9.63 1.76
C ARG A 11 -0.91 8.58 2.35
N PRO A 12 -1.96 8.15 1.60
CA PRO A 12 -2.92 7.13 2.04
C PRO A 12 -2.26 5.93 2.71
N GLN A 13 -2.78 5.53 3.88
CA GLN A 13 -2.30 4.36 4.62
C GLN A 13 -3.25 3.17 4.50
N LYS A 14 -4.50 3.41 4.14
CA LYS A 14 -5.51 2.40 3.82
C LYS A 14 -6.07 2.62 2.43
N PHE A 15 -6.82 1.65 1.89
CA PHE A 15 -7.50 1.83 0.62
C PHE A 15 -8.66 2.83 0.71
N GLU A 16 -9.32 2.93 1.86
CA GLU A 16 -10.37 3.93 2.11
C GLU A 16 -9.90 5.38 1.95
N ASP A 17 -8.61 5.64 2.24
CA ASP A 17 -7.99 6.97 2.10
C ASP A 17 -7.67 7.33 0.63
N VAL A 18 -7.77 6.36 -0.29
CA VAL A 18 -7.43 6.56 -1.71
C VAL A 18 -8.56 7.24 -2.45
N VAL A 19 -8.30 8.45 -2.95
CA VAL A 19 -9.28 9.23 -3.70
C VAL A 19 -9.39 8.75 -5.16
N GLY A 20 -10.63 8.58 -5.64
CA GLY A 20 -10.98 8.35 -7.05
C GLY A 20 -10.82 6.91 -7.56
N GLN A 21 -9.86 6.14 -7.04
CA GLN A 21 -9.52 4.81 -7.56
C GLN A 21 -10.40 3.65 -7.03
N LYS A 22 -11.70 3.88 -6.82
CA LYS A 22 -12.63 2.94 -6.16
C LYS A 22 -12.68 1.55 -6.80
N HIS A 23 -12.61 1.49 -8.13
CA HIS A 23 -12.66 0.22 -8.87
C HIS A 23 -11.39 -0.61 -8.66
N VAL A 24 -10.23 0.05 -8.57
CA VAL A 24 -8.94 -0.61 -8.30
C VAL A 24 -8.91 -1.10 -6.86
N THR A 25 -9.23 -0.21 -5.90
CA THR A 25 -9.17 -0.57 -4.48
C THR A 25 -10.11 -1.71 -4.13
N LYS A 26 -11.36 -1.68 -4.63
CA LYS A 26 -12.33 -2.76 -4.44
C LYS A 26 -11.85 -4.09 -5.01
N THR A 27 -11.22 -4.07 -6.19
CA THR A 27 -10.65 -5.29 -6.80
C THR A 27 -9.55 -5.88 -5.93
N LEU A 28 -8.65 -5.05 -5.40
CA LEU A 28 -7.57 -5.49 -4.52
C LEU A 28 -8.08 -6.00 -3.17
N GLN A 29 -9.02 -5.29 -2.55
CA GLN A 29 -9.70 -5.73 -1.31
C GLN A 29 -10.36 -7.09 -1.48
N ASN A 30 -11.06 -7.31 -2.60
CA ASN A 30 -11.66 -8.61 -2.90
C ASN A 30 -10.61 -9.70 -3.11
N ALA A 31 -9.49 -9.40 -3.78
CA ALA A 31 -8.40 -10.37 -3.96
C ALA A 31 -7.77 -10.78 -2.63
N LEU A 32 -7.63 -9.85 -1.67
CA LEU A 32 -7.14 -10.14 -0.31
C LEU A 32 -8.11 -11.04 0.44
N LEU A 33 -9.40 -10.67 0.49
CA LEU A 33 -10.42 -11.42 1.23
C LEU A 33 -10.69 -12.81 0.66
N GLN A 34 -10.50 -12.98 -0.65
CA GLN A 34 -10.65 -14.28 -1.31
C GLN A 34 -9.35 -15.09 -1.35
N GLU A 35 -8.25 -14.56 -0.81
CA GLU A 35 -6.91 -15.16 -0.89
C GLU A 35 -6.49 -15.49 -2.32
N LYS A 36 -6.90 -14.65 -3.28
CA LYS A 36 -6.62 -14.77 -4.72
C LYS A 36 -5.62 -13.71 -5.18
N VAL A 37 -4.52 -13.58 -4.45
CA VAL A 37 -3.44 -12.65 -4.79
C VAL A 37 -2.61 -13.23 -5.94
N SER A 38 -2.41 -12.44 -6.99
CA SER A 38 -1.56 -12.80 -8.13
C SER A 38 -0.07 -12.64 -7.79
N HIS A 39 0.78 -13.36 -8.51
CA HIS A 39 2.24 -13.25 -8.39
C HIS A 39 2.78 -11.88 -8.86
N ALA A 40 2.03 -11.17 -9.72
CA ALA A 40 2.45 -9.89 -10.28
C ALA A 40 1.26 -8.95 -10.49
N TYR A 41 1.50 -7.66 -10.22
CA TYR A 41 0.57 -6.56 -10.44
C TYR A 41 1.27 -5.40 -11.15
N LEU A 42 0.68 -4.93 -12.25
CA LEU A 42 1.14 -3.74 -12.97
C LEU A 42 0.21 -2.56 -12.66
N PHE A 43 0.72 -1.57 -11.92
CA PHE A 43 0.02 -0.31 -11.72
C PHE A 43 0.47 0.69 -12.78
N SER A 44 -0.41 1.09 -13.70
CA SER A 44 -0.12 2.03 -14.78
C SER A 44 -0.88 3.36 -14.63
N GLY A 45 -0.37 4.42 -15.25
CA GLY A 45 -0.99 5.75 -15.25
C GLY A 45 -0.02 6.92 -15.02
N PRO A 46 -0.50 8.17 -15.15
CA PRO A 46 0.32 9.39 -15.02
C PRO A 46 1.05 9.55 -13.67
N ARG A 47 2.05 10.42 -13.61
CA ARG A 47 2.74 10.75 -12.35
C ARG A 47 1.74 11.33 -11.35
N GLY A 48 1.86 10.95 -10.07
CA GLY A 48 1.02 11.48 -9.00
C GLY A 48 -0.36 10.82 -8.83
N THR A 49 -0.74 9.84 -9.65
CA THR A 49 -2.06 9.16 -9.55
C THR A 49 -2.15 8.08 -8.47
N GLY A 50 -1.17 7.99 -7.57
CA GLY A 50 -1.21 7.07 -6.43
C GLY A 50 -0.72 5.64 -6.68
N LYS A 51 -0.10 5.35 -7.84
CA LYS A 51 0.40 4.00 -8.20
C LYS A 51 1.25 3.36 -7.10
N THR A 52 2.36 4.00 -6.73
CA THR A 52 3.26 3.51 -5.68
C THR A 52 2.58 3.50 -4.30
N THR A 53 1.63 4.41 -4.05
CA THR A 53 0.86 4.42 -2.79
C THR A 53 -0.02 3.19 -2.68
N ILE A 54 -0.82 2.89 -3.70
CA ILE A 54 -1.70 1.73 -3.73
C ILE A 54 -0.89 0.44 -3.61
N ALA A 55 0.24 0.34 -4.31
CA ALA A 55 1.15 -0.80 -4.19
C ALA A 55 1.65 -1.00 -2.74
N LYS A 56 2.03 0.08 -2.05
CA LYS A 56 2.43 0.01 -0.63
C LYS A 56 1.29 -0.39 0.30
N VAL A 57 0.10 0.19 0.14
CA VAL A 57 -1.08 -0.19 0.95
C VAL A 57 -1.41 -1.67 0.76
N PHE A 58 -1.34 -2.16 -0.48
CA PHE A 58 -1.56 -3.57 -0.79
C PHE A 58 -0.49 -4.47 -0.17
N ALA A 59 0.80 -4.10 -0.27
CA ALA A 59 1.87 -4.84 0.40
C ALA A 59 1.68 -4.90 1.92
N LYS A 60 1.20 -3.82 2.56
CA LYS A 60 0.84 -3.84 3.98
C LYS A 60 -0.30 -4.79 4.30
N ALA A 61 -1.35 -4.82 3.46
CA ALA A 61 -2.49 -5.69 3.69
C ALA A 61 -2.11 -7.18 3.54
N ILE A 62 -1.26 -7.52 2.56
CA ILE A 62 -0.74 -8.89 2.36
C ILE A 62 0.09 -9.34 3.56
N ASN A 63 0.97 -8.48 4.07
CA ASN A 63 1.89 -8.83 5.16
C ASN A 63 1.32 -8.53 6.55
N CYS A 64 0.05 -8.12 6.66
CA CYS A 64 -0.57 -7.79 7.94
C CYS A 64 -0.67 -9.05 8.81
N GLU A 65 -0.26 -8.98 10.08
CA GLU A 65 -0.40 -10.10 11.02
C GLU A 65 -1.86 -10.53 11.24
N HIS A 66 -2.82 -9.65 10.92
CA HIS A 66 -4.26 -9.94 10.98
C HIS A 66 -4.83 -10.46 9.65
N ALA A 67 -4.02 -10.70 8.62
CA ALA A 67 -4.49 -11.18 7.32
C ALA A 67 -5.22 -12.55 7.44
N PRO A 68 -6.22 -12.84 6.57
CA PRO A 68 -6.68 -12.01 5.45
C PRO A 68 -7.58 -10.84 5.88
N VAL A 69 -7.27 -9.64 5.39
CA VAL A 69 -8.02 -8.40 5.67
C VAL A 69 -8.18 -7.57 4.40
N ALA A 70 -9.28 -6.84 4.29
CA ALA A 70 -9.47 -5.87 3.21
C ALA A 70 -8.57 -4.63 3.39
N GLU A 71 -8.21 -4.30 4.64
CA GLU A 71 -7.44 -3.10 4.99
C GLU A 71 -6.30 -3.46 5.94
N PRO A 72 -5.10 -2.84 5.79
CA PRO A 72 -4.03 -3.01 6.76
C PRO A 72 -4.40 -2.35 8.09
N CYS A 73 -4.04 -2.98 9.22
CA CYS A 73 -4.34 -2.42 10.54
C CYS A 73 -3.50 -1.17 10.87
N ASN A 74 -2.32 -1.01 10.25
CA ASN A 74 -1.37 0.08 10.49
C ASN A 74 -0.79 0.16 11.92
N GLU A 75 -0.95 -0.89 12.73
CA GLU A 75 -0.47 -0.95 14.11
C GLU A 75 0.44 -2.15 14.40
N CYS A 76 0.34 -3.23 13.61
CA CYS A 76 1.20 -4.40 13.80
C CYS A 76 2.66 -4.12 13.34
N PRO A 77 3.65 -4.85 13.88
CA PRO A 77 5.06 -4.72 13.51
C PRO A 77 5.31 -4.71 12.00
N SER A 78 4.64 -5.59 11.27
CA SER A 78 4.75 -5.66 9.81
C SER A 78 4.26 -4.37 9.11
N CYS A 79 3.05 -3.90 9.45
CA CYS A 79 2.50 -2.67 8.86
C CYS A 79 3.35 -1.43 9.19
N LEU A 80 3.84 -1.34 10.43
CA LEU A 80 4.72 -0.26 10.87
C LEU A 80 6.07 -0.32 10.15
N GLY A 81 6.66 -1.51 10.03
CA GLY A 81 7.92 -1.75 9.34
C GLY A 81 7.87 -1.38 7.86
N ILE A 82 6.79 -1.74 7.15
CA ILE A 82 6.59 -1.34 5.74
C ILE A 82 6.44 0.17 5.61
N THR A 83 5.72 0.81 6.54
CA THR A 83 5.51 2.28 6.53
C THR A 83 6.82 3.03 6.72
N GLN A 84 7.70 2.49 7.57
CA GLN A 84 9.02 3.06 7.87
C GLN A 84 10.11 2.64 6.86
N GLY A 85 9.85 1.63 6.03
CA GLY A 85 10.83 1.05 5.12
C GLY A 85 11.91 0.23 5.83
N SER A 86 11.64 -0.28 7.03
CA SER A 86 12.57 -1.06 7.86
C SER A 86 12.38 -2.57 7.75
N ILE A 87 11.34 -3.04 7.06
CA ILE A 87 11.09 -4.47 6.86
C ILE A 87 11.90 -5.00 5.66
N SER A 88 12.49 -6.18 5.80
CA SER A 88 13.28 -6.79 4.71
C SER A 88 12.42 -7.48 3.65
N ASP A 89 11.19 -7.88 3.99
CA ASP A 89 10.28 -8.61 3.09
C ASP A 89 9.64 -7.71 2.01
N VAL A 90 9.75 -6.38 2.15
CA VAL A 90 9.21 -5.42 1.18
C VAL A 90 10.32 -4.48 0.74
N LEU A 91 10.78 -4.68 -0.50
CA LEU A 91 11.82 -3.88 -1.11
C LEU A 91 11.21 -2.90 -2.13
N GLU A 92 11.41 -1.61 -1.90
CA GLU A 92 11.08 -0.57 -2.88
C GLU A 92 12.34 -0.24 -3.70
N ILE A 93 12.32 -0.61 -4.99
CA ILE A 93 13.40 -0.32 -5.93
C ILE A 93 12.96 0.84 -6.81
N ASP A 94 13.53 2.02 -6.58
CA ASP A 94 13.26 3.20 -7.41
C ASP A 94 14.32 3.31 -8.52
N ALA A 95 13.88 3.17 -9.77
CA ALA A 95 14.72 3.34 -10.94
C ALA A 95 14.63 4.77 -11.52
N ALA A 96 13.78 5.64 -10.97
CA ALA A 96 13.58 7.00 -11.43
C ALA A 96 14.35 7.99 -10.54
N SER A 97 15.54 8.39 -11.01
CA SER A 97 16.28 9.56 -10.51
C SER A 97 15.62 10.87 -10.95
#